data_AF-A0A1F9BID5-F1
#
_entry.id   AF-A0A1F9BID5-F1
#
_cell.length_a   1.000
_cell.length_b   1.000
_cell.length_c   1.000
_cell.angle_alpha   90.00
_cell.angle_beta   90.00
_cell.angle_gamma   90.00
#
_symmetry.space_group_name_H-M   'P 1'
#
loop_
_entity.id
_entity.type
_entity.pdbx_description
1 polymer ?
#
loop_
_entity_poly.entity_id
_entity_poly.type
_entity_poly.pdbx_seq_one_letter_code
_entity_poly.pdbx_strand_id
1 'polypeptide(L)'
;MEEKRVGEVIKFFGKIGVAAIRLSEGALNVGDTIHLVGHTTNFSQRVDSMQVENQSVPEAGPGADIGIRVKDRVREHNAVYKVVG
;
A
#
# COMPACT_ATOMS: atom_id res chain seq x y z
N MET A 1 17.50 -3.22 -6.94
CA MET A 1 16.13 -2.70 -6.85
C MET A 1 16.19 -1.58 -5.85
N GLU A 2 15.99 -0.36 -6.33
CA GLU A 2 15.81 0.78 -5.44
C GLU A 2 14.38 0.68 -4.87
N GLU A 3 14.19 1.02 -3.61
CA GLU A 3 12.86 1.06 -3.02
C GLU A 3 12.69 2.40 -2.31
N LYS A 4 11.55 3.05 -2.56
CA LYS A 4 11.21 4.32 -1.92
C LYS A 4 10.08 4.08 -0.97
N ARG A 5 10.26 4.46 0.30
CA ARG A 5 9.16 4.42 1.26
C ARG A 5 8.06 5.32 0.72
N VAL A 6 6.83 4.81 0.73
CA VAL A 6 5.66 5.60 0.33
C VAL A 6 4.66 5.84 1.44
N GLY A 7 4.69 5.01 2.47
CA GLY A 7 3.75 5.15 3.57
C GLY A 7 3.82 3.99 4.56
N GLU A 8 2.73 3.81 5.27
CA GLU A 8 2.55 2.75 6.23
C GLU A 8 1.10 2.28 6.31
N VAL A 9 0.92 1.01 6.68
CA VAL A 9 -0.40 0.43 6.92
C VAL A 9 -0.98 1.02 8.21
N ILE A 10 -2.16 1.63 8.11
CA ILE A 10 -2.89 2.17 9.26
C ILE A 10 -4.03 1.26 9.71
N LYS A 11 -4.50 0.34 8.84
CA LYS A 11 -5.54 -0.64 9.19
C LYS A 11 -5.56 -1.81 8.21
N PHE A 12 -5.97 -2.99 8.67
CA PHE A 12 -6.21 -4.15 7.81
C PHE A 12 -7.63 -4.70 7.97
N PHE A 13 -8.37 -4.78 6.88
CA PHE A 13 -9.72 -5.33 6.80
C PHE A 13 -9.67 -6.81 6.38
N GLY A 14 -9.34 -7.68 7.34
CA GLY A 14 -9.09 -9.10 7.07
C GLY A 14 -10.25 -9.87 6.40
N LYS A 15 -11.51 -9.46 6.60
CA LYS A 15 -12.66 -10.11 5.93
C LYS A 15 -12.65 -9.96 4.41
N ILE A 16 -12.13 -8.84 3.91
CA ILE A 16 -12.12 -8.50 2.47
C ILE A 16 -10.71 -8.46 1.88
N GLY A 17 -9.66 -8.64 2.70
CA GLY A 17 -8.27 -8.63 2.29
C GLY A 17 -7.77 -7.24 1.86
N VAL A 18 -8.29 -6.17 2.46
CA VAL A 18 -7.91 -4.78 2.11
C VAL A 18 -7.01 -4.19 3.18
N ALA A 19 -5.90 -3.60 2.76
CA ALA A 19 -5.03 -2.77 3.59
C ALA A 19 -5.37 -1.30 3.38
N ALA A 20 -5.62 -0.56 4.46
CA ALA A 20 -5.60 0.89 4.46
C ALA A 20 -4.17 1.36 4.71
N ILE A 21 -3.64 2.18 3.81
CA ILE A 21 -2.28 2.69 3.83
C ILE A 21 -2.37 4.21 3.84
N ARG A 22 -1.66 4.85 4.78
CA ARG A 22 -1.46 6.29 4.73
C ARG A 22 -0.20 6.59 3.94
N LEU A 23 -0.34 7.33 2.85
CA LEU A 23 0.80 7.77 2.06
C LEU A 23 1.46 8.96 2.75
N SER A 24 2.74 8.84 3.08
CA SER A 24 3.54 9.88 3.72
C SER A 24 4.59 10.47 2.79
N GLU A 25 5.09 9.65 1.85
CA GLU A 25 6.19 9.99 0.96
C GLU A 25 5.84 9.53 -0.45
N GLY A 26 6.10 10.34 -1.48
CA GLY A 26 5.84 9.95 -2.86
C GLY A 26 4.38 9.62 -3.21
N ALA A 27 4.17 9.24 -4.47
CA ALA A 27 2.88 8.88 -5.01
C ALA A 27 2.86 7.41 -5.43
N LEU A 28 1.67 6.83 -5.40
CA LEU A 28 1.39 5.47 -5.84
C LEU A 28 0.38 5.50 -6.99
N ASN A 29 0.59 4.66 -7.99
CA ASN A 29 -0.30 4.47 -9.13
C ASN A 29 -0.78 3.03 -9.20
N VAL A 30 -1.96 2.83 -9.76
CA VAL A 30 -2.40 1.49 -10.18
C VAL A 30 -1.40 0.97 -11.23
N GLY A 31 -0.90 -0.24 -10.99
CA GLY A 31 0.16 -0.88 -11.78
C GLY A 31 1.55 -0.83 -11.17
N ASP A 32 1.78 0.03 -10.17
CA ASP A 32 3.05 0.04 -9.43
C ASP A 32 3.26 -1.25 -8.64
N THR A 33 4.51 -1.61 -8.39
CA THR A 33 4.86 -2.69 -7.47
C THR A 33 5.21 -2.11 -6.10
N ILE A 34 4.56 -2.61 -5.07
CA ILE A 34 4.83 -2.27 -3.68
C ILE A 34 5.46 -3.43 -2.93
N HIS A 35 6.26 -3.12 -1.92
CA HIS A 35 6.84 -4.04 -0.98
C HIS A 35 6.35 -3.68 0.43
N LEU A 36 5.66 -4.63 1.08
CA LEU A 36 5.17 -4.47 2.44
C LEU A 36 6.10 -5.18 3.42
N VAL A 37 6.61 -4.43 4.39
CA VAL A 37 7.61 -4.87 5.35
C VAL A 37 7.12 -4.62 6.77
N GLY A 38 7.18 -5.66 7.60
CA GLY A 38 6.87 -5.59 9.01
C GLY A 38 7.50 -6.77 9.74
N HIS A 39 7.17 -6.92 11.03
CA HIS A 39 7.80 -7.95 11.87
C HIS A 39 7.58 -9.39 11.37
N THR A 40 6.41 -9.66 10.78
CA THR A 40 6.02 -10.99 10.24
C THR A 40 5.50 -10.89 8.80
N THR A 41 5.76 -9.74 8.15
CA THR A 41 5.25 -9.42 6.82
C THR A 41 6.44 -9.04 5.96
N ASN A 42 6.67 -9.75 4.86
CA ASN A 42 7.73 -9.41 3.92
C ASN A 42 7.33 -9.98 2.54
N PHE A 43 6.68 -9.14 1.73
CA PHE A 43 6.31 -9.53 0.38
C PHE A 43 6.08 -8.33 -0.53
N SER A 44 6.32 -8.53 -1.82
CA SER A 44 5.99 -7.56 -2.86
C SER A 44 4.77 -7.99 -3.67
N GLN A 45 4.02 -7.00 -4.18
CA GLN A 45 2.90 -7.23 -5.08
C GLN A 45 2.67 -6.03 -6.00
N ARG A 46 1.97 -6.27 -7.11
CA ARG A 46 1.44 -5.19 -7.95
C ARG A 46 0.17 -4.60 -7.31
N VAL A 47 -0.03 -3.30 -7.50
CA VAL A 47 -1.28 -2.62 -7.15
C VAL A 47 -2.25 -2.79 -8.31
N ASP A 48 -3.22 -3.69 -8.17
CA ASP A 48 -4.23 -3.92 -9.22
C ASP A 48 -5.39 -2.92 -9.15
N SER A 49 -5.67 -2.39 -7.95
CA SER A 49 -6.74 -1.42 -7.70
C SER A 49 -6.42 -0.59 -6.47
N MET A 50 -6.84 0.68 -6.48
CA MET A 50 -6.66 1.61 -5.38
C MET A 50 -7.91 2.45 -5.16
N GLN A 51 -8.25 2.72 -3.91
CA GLN A 51 -9.40 3.53 -3.52
C GLN A 51 -9.02 4.63 -2.53
N VAL A 52 -9.62 5.81 -2.65
CA VAL A 52 -9.59 6.90 -1.66
C VAL A 52 -11.03 7.25 -1.34
N GLU A 53 -11.38 7.29 -0.05
CA GLU A 53 -12.76 7.59 0.40
C GLU A 53 -13.85 6.72 -0.29
N ASN A 54 -13.55 5.44 -0.53
CA ASN A 54 -14.39 4.46 -1.26
C ASN A 54 -14.58 4.73 -2.76
N GLN A 55 -13.84 5.67 -3.34
CA GLN A 55 -13.84 5.93 -4.78
C GLN A 55 -12.58 5.34 -5.41
N SER A 56 -12.72 4.67 -6.55
CA SER A 56 -11.57 4.12 -7.27
C SER A 56 -10.77 5.26 -7.91
N VAL A 57 -9.46 5.27 -7.66
CA VAL A 57 -8.56 6.30 -8.18
C VAL A 57 -7.37 5.66 -8.90
N PRO A 58 -6.89 6.24 -10.01
CA PRO A 58 -5.73 5.72 -10.73
C PRO A 58 -4.41 6.04 -10.00
N GLU A 59 -4.38 7.12 -9.21
CA GLU A 59 -3.20 7.63 -8.52
C GLU A 59 -3.57 8.24 -7.15
N ALA A 60 -2.61 8.27 -6.24
CA ALA A 60 -2.72 8.92 -4.93
C ALA A 60 -1.35 9.39 -4.44
N GLY A 61 -1.32 10.58 -3.82
CA GLY A 61 -0.09 11.21 -3.33
C GLY A 61 0.00 11.29 -1.79
N PRO A 62 1.04 11.95 -1.27
CA PRO A 62 1.23 12.13 0.17
C PRO A 62 0.04 12.83 0.83
N GLY A 63 -0.34 12.36 2.03
CA GLY A 63 -1.49 12.84 2.79
C GLY A 63 -2.79 12.09 2.52
N ALA A 64 -2.85 11.29 1.46
CA ALA A 64 -4.02 10.45 1.16
C ALA A 64 -4.00 9.14 1.95
N ASP A 65 -5.19 8.71 2.38
CA ASP A 65 -5.43 7.38 2.90
C ASP A 65 -6.03 6.51 1.79
N ILE A 66 -5.28 5.50 1.38
CA ILE A 66 -5.66 4.60 0.29
C ILE A 66 -6.07 3.23 0.81
N GLY A 67 -7.05 2.61 0.15
CA GLY A 67 -7.39 1.20 0.31
C GLY A 67 -6.89 0.39 -0.89
N ILE A 68 -6.13 -0.68 -0.63
CA ILE A 68 -5.70 -1.62 -1.67
C ILE A 68 -5.96 -3.06 -1.23
N ARG A 69 -6.26 -3.95 -2.18
CA ARG A 69 -6.30 -5.39 -1.92
C ARG A 69 -4.88 -5.92 -1.78
N VAL A 70 -4.62 -6.67 -0.72
CA VAL A 70 -3.32 -7.31 -0.49
C VAL A 70 -3.42 -8.82 -0.60
N LYS A 71 -2.36 -9.46 -1.10
CA LYS A 71 -2.31 -10.92 -1.30
C LYS A 71 -2.16 -11.71 0.00
N ASP A 72 -1.67 -11.07 1.05
CA ASP A 72 -1.48 -11.68 2.37
C ASP A 72 -1.77 -10.67 3.49
N ARG A 73 -1.92 -11.19 4.71
CA ARG A 73 -2.23 -10.43 5.91
C ARG A 73 -1.12 -9.44 6.23
N VAL A 74 -1.52 -8.20 6.44
CA VAL A 74 -0.65 -7.13 6.92
C VAL A 74 -1.10 -6.68 8.31
N ARG A 75 -0.27 -5.89 8.99
CA ARG A 75 -0.56 -5.32 10.30
C ARG A 75 -0.32 -3.82 10.29
N GLU A 76 -0.94 -3.13 11.23
CA GLU A 76 -0.69 -1.72 11.47
C GLU A 76 0.80 -1.47 11.67
N HIS A 77 1.27 -0.31 11.21
CA HIS A 77 2.68 0.11 11.17
C HIS A 77 3.60 -0.72 10.26
N ASN A 78 3.06 -1.61 9.40
CA ASN A 78 3.87 -2.19 8.33
C ASN A 78 4.28 -1.08 7.36
N ALA A 79 5.58 -0.96 7.12
CA ALA A 79 6.12 -0.01 6.17
C ALA A 79 5.78 -0.46 4.75
N VAL A 80 5.45 0.52 3.91
CA VAL A 80 5.12 0.31 2.50
C VAL A 80 6.13 1.05 1.66
N TYR A 81 6.76 0.31 0.76
CA TYR A 81 7.72 0.84 -0.19
C TYR A 81 7.19 0.64 -1.61
N LYS A 82 7.45 1.60 -2.50
CA LYS A 82 7.32 1.43 -3.94
C LYS A 82 8.66 0.95 -4.48
N VAL A 83 8.62 -0.15 -5.24
CA VAL A 83 9.78 -0.66 -5.96
C VAL A 83 10.01 0.24 -7.17
N VAL A 84 11.17 0.89 -7.20
CA VAL A 84 11.66 1.69 -8.33
C VAL A 84 12.85 0.94 -8.92
N GLY A 85 12.79 0.63 -10.21
CA GLY A 85 13.76 -0.24 -10.90
C GLY A 85 15.21 0.01 -10.50
#